data_AF-A0A5D3KE85-F1
#
_entry.id   AF-A0A5D3KE85-F1
#
_cell.length_a   1.000
_cell.length_b   1.000
_cell.length_c   1.000
_cell.angle_alpha   90.00
_cell.angle_beta   90.00
_cell.angle_gamma   90.00
#
_symmetry.space_group_name_H-M   'P 1'
#
loop_
_entity.id
_entity.type
_entity.pdbx_description
1 polymer ?
#
loop_
_entity_poly.entity_id
_entity_poly.type
_entity_poly.pdbx_seq_one_letter_code
_entity_poly.pdbx_strand_id
1 'polypeptide(L)'
;MECGPMKVAGLGFKKDVTLASLREALAAAGGADGLAAVATVSDKADSEALKLLAREFGVPIRAVPAEMLAGIATPTQSQLITEKFGTGSVAEAAALAAAGPRARLIATRAVSQDRTATAAIAEGDGP
;
A
#
# COMPACT_ATOMS: atom_id res chain seq x y z
N MET A 1 -12.22 20.25 -15.30
CA MET A 1 -11.69 18.88 -15.38
C MET A 1 -11.81 18.29 -14.00
N GLU A 2 -12.85 17.51 -13.77
CA GLU A 2 -13.03 16.79 -12.51
C GLU A 2 -12.10 15.57 -12.60
N CYS A 3 -10.91 15.66 -12.00
CA CYS A 3 -10.08 14.48 -11.80
C CYS A 3 -10.84 13.58 -10.84
N GLY A 4 -11.30 12.42 -11.32
CA GLY A 4 -11.93 11.41 -10.48
C GLY A 4 -11.03 11.00 -9.30
N PRO A 5 -11.58 10.37 -8.25
CA PRO A 5 -10.82 10.02 -7.05
C PRO A 5 -9.62 9.13 -7.40
N MET A 6 -8.46 9.49 -6.86
CA MET A 6 -7.20 8.80 -7.06
C MET A 6 -7.18 7.51 -6.21
N LYS A 7 -7.08 6.34 -6.84
CA LYS A 7 -6.87 5.07 -6.12
C LYS A 7 -5.38 4.80 -5.92
N VAL A 8 -5.00 4.43 -4.70
CA VAL A 8 -3.62 4.06 -4.36
C VAL A 8 -3.61 2.75 -3.59
N ALA A 9 -2.71 1.85 -3.98
CA ALA A 9 -2.53 0.55 -3.34
C ALA A 9 -1.30 0.60 -2.44
N GLY A 10 -1.51 0.51 -1.14
CA GLY A 10 -0.43 0.40 -0.18
C GLY A 10 0.01 -1.05 0.00
N LEU A 11 1.31 -1.28 0.02
CA LEU A 11 1.92 -2.61 0.05
C LEU A 11 2.87 -2.77 1.23
N GLY A 12 2.70 -3.86 1.97
CA GLY A 12 3.63 -4.31 3.01
C GLY A 12 4.15 -5.71 2.65
N PHE A 13 5.46 -5.95 2.78
CA PHE A 13 6.02 -7.25 2.41
C PHE A 13 7.31 -7.63 3.14
N LYS A 14 7.66 -8.92 3.14
CA LYS A 14 8.92 -9.45 3.66
C LYS A 14 10.07 -9.22 2.66
N LYS A 15 11.32 -9.44 3.10
CA LYS A 15 12.51 -9.21 2.25
C LYS A 15 12.56 -10.15 1.03
N ASP A 16 12.10 -11.38 1.20
CA ASP A 16 12.05 -12.46 0.22
C ASP A 16 10.79 -12.44 -0.67
N VAL A 17 10.00 -11.37 -0.62
CA VAL A 17 8.75 -11.27 -1.39
C VAL A 17 8.99 -11.43 -2.89
N THR A 18 8.08 -12.13 -3.56
CA THR A 18 8.10 -12.27 -5.01
C THR A 18 7.10 -11.31 -5.67
N LEU A 19 7.28 -11.06 -6.97
CA LEU A 19 6.29 -10.34 -7.77
C LEU A 19 4.92 -11.04 -7.73
N ALA A 20 4.90 -12.39 -7.74
CA ALA A 20 3.66 -13.16 -7.67
C ALA A 20 2.92 -12.88 -6.34
N SER A 21 3.63 -12.89 -5.21
CA SER A 21 3.04 -12.61 -3.89
C SER A 21 2.43 -11.20 -3.83
N LEU A 22 3.10 -10.19 -4.41
CA LEU A 22 2.56 -8.83 -4.49
C LEU A 22 1.30 -8.74 -5.36
N ARG A 23 1.30 -9.42 -6.53
CA ARG A 23 0.12 -9.50 -7.42
C ARG A 23 -1.06 -10.15 -6.72
N GLU A 24 -0.82 -11.27 -6.02
CA GLU A 24 -1.86 -11.97 -5.28
C GLU A 24 -2.48 -11.09 -4.19
N ALA A 25 -1.64 -10.42 -3.39
CA ALA A 25 -2.13 -9.52 -2.35
C ALA A 25 -2.95 -8.36 -2.97
N LEU A 26 -2.47 -7.75 -4.06
CA LEU A 26 -3.17 -6.68 -4.75
C LEU A 26 -4.50 -7.16 -5.34
N ALA A 27 -4.52 -8.31 -6.00
CA ALA A 27 -5.74 -8.91 -6.55
C ALA A 27 -6.76 -9.20 -5.45
N ALA A 28 -6.32 -9.75 -4.31
CA ALA A 28 -7.17 -9.99 -3.15
C ALA A 28 -7.70 -8.69 -2.51
N ALA A 29 -7.00 -7.56 -2.67
CA ALA A 29 -7.43 -6.24 -2.23
C ALA A 29 -8.33 -5.50 -3.24
N GLY A 30 -8.68 -6.10 -4.38
CA GLY A 30 -9.55 -5.48 -5.39
C GLY A 30 -8.87 -5.18 -6.73
N GLY A 31 -7.59 -5.50 -6.88
CA GLY A 31 -6.85 -5.45 -8.15
C GLY A 31 -6.30 -4.07 -8.50
N ALA A 32 -5.79 -3.96 -9.73
CA ALA A 32 -5.08 -2.78 -10.22
C ALA A 32 -5.98 -1.81 -11.02
N ASP A 33 -7.28 -2.06 -11.10
CA ASP A 33 -8.18 -1.26 -11.94
C ASP A 33 -8.34 0.18 -11.43
N GLY A 34 -7.98 1.13 -12.30
CA GLY A 34 -7.99 2.56 -11.98
C GLY A 34 -6.93 3.00 -10.97
N LEU A 35 -5.90 2.16 -10.74
CA LEU A 35 -4.82 2.50 -9.83
C LEU A 35 -3.97 3.64 -10.38
N ALA A 36 -3.73 4.67 -9.56
CA ALA A 36 -2.90 5.80 -9.94
C ALA A 36 -1.47 5.71 -9.37
N ALA A 37 -1.25 4.90 -8.33
CA ALA A 37 0.05 4.65 -7.72
C ALA A 37 0.03 3.37 -6.87
N VAL A 38 1.22 2.80 -6.64
CA VAL A 38 1.47 1.91 -5.51
C VAL A 38 2.28 2.65 -4.44
N ALA A 39 2.05 2.36 -3.18
CA ALA A 39 2.72 3.00 -2.05
C ALA A 39 3.32 1.97 -1.09
N THR A 40 4.42 2.30 -0.44
CA THR A 40 4.99 1.49 0.65
C THR A 40 5.83 2.37 1.57
N VAL A 41 6.32 1.81 2.68
CA VAL A 41 7.29 2.52 3.54
C VAL A 41 8.60 2.74 2.78
N SER A 42 9.23 3.91 2.93
CA SER A 42 10.41 4.31 2.14
C SER A 42 11.52 3.26 2.06
N ASP A 43 11.81 2.56 3.17
CA ASP A 43 12.81 1.48 3.24
C ASP A 43 12.59 0.33 2.23
N LYS A 44 11.36 0.20 1.72
CA LYS A 44 10.94 -0.86 0.81
C LYS A 44 10.67 -0.38 -0.61
N ALA A 45 10.69 0.93 -0.85
CA ALA A 45 10.36 1.52 -2.14
C ALA A 45 11.30 1.04 -3.27
N ASP A 46 12.56 0.73 -2.93
CA ASP A 46 13.57 0.24 -3.87
C ASP A 46 13.55 -1.28 -4.12
N SER A 47 12.59 -2.02 -3.54
CA SER A 47 12.47 -3.45 -3.77
C SER A 47 12.25 -3.78 -5.24
N GLU A 48 13.05 -4.70 -5.79
CA GLU A 48 12.94 -5.13 -7.18
C GLU A 48 11.56 -5.70 -7.51
N ALA A 49 10.97 -6.49 -6.59
CA ALA A 49 9.62 -7.02 -6.78
C ALA A 49 8.56 -5.90 -6.89
N LEU A 50 8.70 -4.83 -6.11
CA LEU A 50 7.80 -3.68 -6.16
C LEU A 50 7.99 -2.87 -7.46
N LYS A 51 9.25 -2.67 -7.88
CA LYS A 51 9.57 -2.02 -9.16
C LYS A 51 8.97 -2.77 -10.35
N LEU A 52 9.02 -4.10 -10.34
CA LEU A 52 8.40 -4.93 -11.37
C LEU A 52 6.88 -4.79 -11.36
N LEU A 53 6.24 -4.81 -10.18
CA LEU A 53 4.79 -4.64 -10.06
C LEU A 53 4.34 -3.26 -10.57
N ALA A 54 5.03 -2.19 -10.17
CA ALA A 54 4.74 -0.83 -10.60
C ALA A 54 4.87 -0.66 -12.11
N ARG A 55 5.91 -1.27 -12.71
CA ARG A 55 6.11 -1.28 -14.17
C ARG A 55 5.02 -2.04 -14.90
N GLU A 56 4.58 -3.19 -14.36
CA GLU A 56 3.50 -3.98 -14.97
C GLU A 56 2.21 -3.19 -15.10
N PHE A 57 1.84 -2.41 -14.08
CA PHE A 57 0.62 -1.60 -14.09
C PHE A 57 0.83 -0.18 -14.63
N GLY A 58 2.06 0.19 -15.00
CA GLY A 58 2.38 1.52 -15.53
C GLY A 58 2.17 2.66 -14.52
N VAL A 59 2.28 2.38 -13.21
CA VAL A 59 2.03 3.35 -12.14
C VAL A 59 3.32 3.68 -11.37
N PRO A 60 3.45 4.90 -10.81
CA PRO A 60 4.59 5.26 -9.99
C PRO A 60 4.56 4.57 -8.61
N ILE A 61 5.74 4.46 -7.99
CA ILE A 61 5.90 4.07 -6.58
C ILE A 61 5.95 5.34 -5.73
N ARG A 62 5.12 5.39 -4.68
CA ARG A 62 5.15 6.41 -3.63
C ARG A 62 5.86 5.85 -2.39
N ALA A 63 7.05 6.37 -2.13
CA ALA A 63 7.79 6.10 -0.91
C ALA A 63 7.23 6.96 0.23
N VAL A 64 6.66 6.32 1.25
CA VAL A 64 6.08 7.00 2.42
C VAL A 64 7.04 6.88 3.59
N PRO A 65 7.63 7.99 4.08
CA PRO A 65 8.40 8.03 5.30
C PRO A 65 7.71 7.32 6.47
N ALA A 66 8.48 6.54 7.23
CA ALA A 66 7.94 5.80 8.37
C ALA A 66 7.26 6.71 9.41
N GLU A 67 7.79 7.92 9.60
CA GLU A 67 7.21 8.93 10.50
C GLU A 67 5.82 9.42 10.08
N MET A 68 5.51 9.41 8.78
CA MET A 68 4.16 9.76 8.30
C MET A 68 3.17 8.61 8.48
N LEU A 69 3.64 7.37 8.59
CA LEU A 69 2.77 6.24 8.89
C LEU A 69 2.33 6.26 10.35
N ALA A 70 3.19 6.73 11.25
CA ALA A 70 2.92 6.80 12.67
C ALA A 70 1.68 7.67 12.95
N GLY A 71 0.73 7.14 13.72
CA GLY A 71 -0.49 7.85 14.07
C GLY A 71 -1.61 7.81 13.02
N ILE A 72 -1.36 7.26 11.82
CA ILE A 72 -2.45 6.97 10.89
C ILE A 72 -3.30 5.83 11.46
N ALA A 73 -4.56 6.14 11.73
CA ALA A 73 -5.54 5.17 12.20
C ALA A 73 -5.82 4.14 11.10
N THR A 74 -5.56 2.87 11.40
CA THR A 74 -5.82 1.75 10.50
C THR A 74 -6.84 0.80 11.12
N PRO A 75 -7.79 0.25 10.35
CA PRO A 75 -8.79 -0.68 10.89
C PRO A 75 -8.14 -2.00 11.30
N THR A 76 -7.11 -2.44 10.57
CA THR A 76 -6.36 -3.64 10.96
C THR A 76 -5.18 -3.28 11.85
N GLN A 77 -4.92 -4.16 12.80
CA GLN A 77 -3.91 -3.98 13.83
C GLN A 77 -2.90 -5.13 13.79
N SER A 78 -1.65 -4.83 14.13
CA SER A 78 -0.56 -5.79 14.27
C SER A 78 0.42 -5.25 15.29
N GLN A 79 0.58 -5.93 16.44
CA GLN A 79 1.43 -5.48 17.54
C GLN A 79 2.86 -5.15 17.06
N LEU A 80 3.46 -6.05 16.28
CA LEU A 80 4.80 -5.84 15.71
C LEU A 80 4.90 -4.57 14.84
N ILE A 81 3.86 -4.25 14.07
CA ILE A 81 3.84 -3.06 13.23
C ILE A 81 3.60 -1.81 14.06
N THR A 82 2.73 -1.89 15.07
CA THR A 82 2.48 -0.80 16.01
C THR A 82 3.77 -0.43 16.74
N GLU A 83 4.52 -1.41 17.24
CA GLU A 83 5.81 -1.20 17.92
C GLU A 83 6.87 -0.60 17.00
N LYS A 84 6.90 -1.02 15.73
CA LYS A 84 7.97 -0.61 14.80
C LYS A 84 7.68 0.70 14.05
N PHE A 85 6.43 0.97 13.71
CA PHE A 85 6.03 2.05 12.80
C PHE A 85 4.94 2.96 13.37
N GLY A 86 4.43 2.70 14.58
CA GLY A 86 3.39 3.53 15.19
C GLY A 86 2.04 3.46 14.48
N THR A 87 1.78 2.42 13.68
CA THR A 87 0.51 2.17 12.98
C THR A 87 0.12 0.70 13.06
N GLY A 88 -1.16 0.37 12.87
CA GLY A 88 -1.62 -1.03 12.91
C GLY A 88 -1.30 -1.81 11.63
N SER A 89 -1.05 -1.12 10.50
CA SER A 89 -0.81 -1.74 9.20
C SER A 89 -0.05 -0.82 8.25
N VAL A 90 1.14 -1.24 7.82
CA VAL A 90 1.93 -0.48 6.82
C VAL A 90 1.18 -0.33 5.51
N ALA A 91 0.49 -1.39 5.04
CA ALA A 91 -0.23 -1.36 3.78
C ALA A 91 -1.38 -0.34 3.82
N GLU A 92 -2.17 -0.34 4.89
CA GLU A 92 -3.30 0.60 5.01
C GLU A 92 -2.83 2.03 5.21
N ALA A 93 -1.85 2.26 6.09
CA ALA A 93 -1.31 3.58 6.35
C ALA A 93 -0.63 4.18 5.11
N ALA A 94 0.15 3.37 4.36
CA ALA A 94 0.80 3.83 3.14
C ALA A 94 -0.23 4.17 2.04
N ALA A 95 -1.30 3.39 1.90
CA ALA A 95 -2.38 3.68 0.96
C ALA A 95 -3.05 5.02 1.28
N LEU A 96 -3.43 5.22 2.55
CA LEU A 96 -4.08 6.45 3.02
C LEU A 96 -3.17 7.67 2.85
N ALA A 97 -1.92 7.59 3.32
CA ALA A 97 -0.96 8.68 3.23
C ALA A 97 -0.71 9.12 1.78
N ALA A 98 -0.61 8.17 0.87
CA ALA A 98 -0.33 8.45 -0.54
C ALA A 98 -1.59 8.87 -1.34
N ALA A 99 -2.79 8.53 -0.88
CA ALA A 99 -4.05 8.93 -1.50
C ALA A 99 -4.52 10.34 -1.06
N GLY A 100 -3.94 10.91 0.01
CA GLY A 100 -4.14 12.30 0.41
C GLY A 100 -4.93 12.51 1.71
N PRO A 101 -5.10 13.76 2.17
CA PRO A 101 -5.67 14.08 3.48
C PRO A 101 -7.10 13.62 3.72
N ARG A 102 -7.93 13.52 2.66
CA ARG A 102 -9.32 13.02 2.76
C ARG A 102 -9.46 11.58 2.26
N ALA A 103 -8.35 10.85 2.18
CA ALA A 103 -8.36 9.48 1.74
C ALA A 103 -9.18 8.58 2.67
N ARG A 104 -9.78 7.56 2.08
CA ARG A 104 -10.43 6.46 2.81
C ARG A 104 -10.02 5.13 2.22
N LEU A 105 -10.00 4.08 3.04
CA LEU A 105 -9.82 2.72 2.56
C LEU A 105 -11.07 2.27 1.81
N ILE A 106 -10.89 1.75 0.60
CA ILE A 106 -11.90 1.02 -0.16
C ILE A 106 -11.68 -0.49 -0.12
N ALA A 107 -10.48 -0.92 0.28
CA ALA A 107 -10.18 -2.29 0.64
C ALA A 107 -9.20 -2.30 1.80
N THR A 108 -9.57 -2.98 2.88
CA THR A 108 -8.70 -3.23 4.04
C THR A 108 -7.62 -4.26 3.70
N ARG A 109 -6.68 -4.47 4.63
CA ARG A 109 -5.55 -5.40 4.47
C ARG A 109 -5.96 -6.79 3.96
N ALA A 110 -5.58 -7.09 2.71
CA ALA A 110 -5.54 -8.44 2.16
C ALA A 110 -4.10 -9.00 2.24
N VAL A 111 -3.97 -10.32 2.25
CA VAL A 111 -2.69 -11.02 2.42
C VAL A 111 -2.52 -12.03 1.29
N SER A 112 -1.33 -12.14 0.73
CA SER A 112 -0.98 -13.17 -0.26
C SER A 112 -1.07 -14.58 0.33
N GLN A 113 -1.17 -15.60 -0.54
CA GLN A 113 -1.33 -16.98 -0.10
C GLN A 113 -0.12 -17.48 0.72
N ASP A 114 1.09 -17.10 0.29
CA ASP A 114 2.35 -17.39 0.98
C ASP A 114 2.60 -16.53 2.25
N ARG A 115 1.70 -15.57 2.53
CA ARG A 115 1.77 -14.63 3.66
C ARG A 115 3.07 -13.82 3.69
N THR A 116 3.67 -13.54 2.53
CA THR A 116 4.85 -12.67 2.41
C THR A 116 4.51 -11.25 2.01
N ALA A 117 3.32 -11.01 1.45
CA ALA A 117 2.83 -9.71 1.02
C ALA A 117 1.44 -9.39 1.62
N THR A 118 1.20 -8.10 1.81
CA THR A 118 -0.09 -7.52 2.17
C THR A 118 -0.38 -6.31 1.31
N ALA A 119 -1.64 -6.11 0.98
CA ALA A 119 -2.11 -4.96 0.21
C ALA A 119 -3.36 -4.35 0.84
N ALA A 120 -3.54 -3.05 0.65
CA ALA A 120 -4.77 -2.33 0.94
C ALA A 120 -4.96 -1.26 -0.13
N ILE A 121 -6.20 -0.85 -0.39
CA ILE A 121 -6.47 0.18 -1.39
C ILE A 121 -7.22 1.34 -0.72
N ALA A 122 -6.73 2.55 -0.97
CA ALA A 122 -7.38 3.78 -0.58
C ALA A 122 -7.80 4.59 -1.81
N GLU A 123 -8.84 5.38 -1.67
CA GLU A 123 -9.20 6.43 -2.62
C GLU A 123 -9.16 7.79 -1.95
N GLY A 124 -8.71 8.82 -2.68
CA GLY A 124 -8.62 10.19 -2.16
C GLY A 124 -8.45 11.23 -3.27
N ASP A 125 -8.20 12.46 -2.84
CA ASP A 125 -8.00 13.65 -3.68
C ASP A 125 -6.58 13.78 -4.26
N GLY A 126 -5.65 12.91 -3.85
CA GLY A 126 -4.23 13.02 -4.16
C GLY A 126 -3.47 13.87 -3.12
N PRO A 127 -2.12 13.86 -3.18
CA PRO A 127 -1.28 14.70 -2.31
C PRO A 127 -1.32 16.18 -2.69
#